data_AF-A0A7G2S4G1-F1
#
_entry.id   AF-A0A7G2S4G1-F1
#
_cell.length_a   1.000
_cell.length_b   1.000
_cell.length_c   1.000
_cell.angle_alpha   90.00
_cell.angle_beta   90.00
_cell.angle_gamma   90.00
#
_symmetry.space_group_name_H-M   'P 1'
#
loop_
_entity.id
_entity.type
_entity.pdbx_description
1 polymer ?
#
loop_
_entity_poly.entity_id
_entity_poly.type
_entity_poly.pdbx_seq_one_letter_code
_entity_poly.pdbx_strand_id
1 'polypeptide(L)' 'MLKCQHLVEKADALVDGSPISLRERLALRLHLMMCHHCRRYVRQLRALLGFLPRDKQPLEEAAIEDILKKLDTPQDQP' A
#
# COMPACT_ATOMS: atom_id res chain seq x y z
N MET A 1 18.14 15.15 -2.74
CA MET A 1 18.17 14.05 -1.74
C MET A 1 16.74 13.66 -1.40
N LEU A 2 16.33 12.44 -1.69
CA LEU A 2 15.08 11.89 -1.15
C LEU A 2 15.22 11.72 0.36
N LYS A 3 14.34 12.35 1.12
CA LYS A 3 14.22 12.13 2.57
C LYS A 3 13.54 10.79 2.83
N CYS A 4 13.90 10.14 3.94
CA CYS A 4 13.24 8.90 4.37
C CYS A 4 11.71 9.04 4.47
N GLN A 5 11.22 10.22 4.84
CA GLN A 5 9.78 10.53 4.89
C GLN A 5 9.08 10.32 3.53
N HIS A 6 9.64 10.85 2.44
CA HIS A 6 9.07 10.66 1.10
C HIS A 6 9.04 9.19 0.67
N LEU A 7 9.95 8.36 1.19
CA LEU A 7 9.92 6.93 0.95
C LEU A 7 8.76 6.27 1.70
N VAL A 8 8.53 6.66 2.96
CA VAL A 8 7.40 6.15 3.77
C VAL A 8 6.07 6.53 3.13
N GLU A 9 5.90 7.78 2.68
CA GLU A 9 4.71 8.25 1.97
C GLU A 9 4.42 7.47 0.68
N LYS A 10 5.45 6.93 0.03
CA LYS A 10 5.33 6.15 -1.22
C LYS A 10 5.51 4.65 -0.99
N ALA A 11 5.61 4.19 0.24
CA ALA A 11 5.93 2.80 0.56
C ALA A 11 4.79 1.86 0.15
N ASP A 12 3.55 2.27 0.37
CA ASP A 12 2.37 1.47 0.02
C ASP A 12 2.30 1.27 -1.50
N ALA A 13 2.41 2.35 -2.27
CA ALA A 13 2.48 2.28 -3.74
C ALA A 13 3.66 1.44 -4.25
N LEU A 14 4.79 1.46 -3.53
CA LEU A 14 5.97 0.67 -3.84
C LEU A 14 5.77 -0.83 -3.55
N VAL A 15 5.01 -1.20 -2.52
CA VAL A 15 4.77 -2.61 -2.14
C VAL A 15 3.55 -3.20 -2.83
N ASP A 16 2.50 -2.41 -3.06
CA ASP A 16 1.29 -2.85 -3.75
C ASP A 16 1.39 -2.81 -5.27
N GLY A 17 2.47 -2.23 -5.80
CA GLY A 17 2.70 -2.18 -7.24
C GLY A 17 1.83 -1.17 -7.98
N SER A 18 1.20 -0.25 -7.24
CA SER A 18 0.45 0.88 -7.79
C SER A 18 1.30 1.66 -8.81
N PRO A 19 0.65 2.29 -9.81
CA PRO A 19 1.36 2.98 -10.87
C PRO A 19 2.15 4.17 -10.29
N ILE A 20 3.48 4.00 -10.24
CA ILE A 20 4.46 5.04 -9.92
C ILE A 20 5.28 5.36 -11.16
N SER A 21 5.64 6.63 -11.34
CA SER A 21 6.46 7.03 -12.48
C SER A 21 7.82 6.32 -12.48
N LEU A 22 8.36 6.00 -13.66
CA LEU A 22 9.63 5.26 -13.79
C LEU A 22 10.80 5.97 -13.11
N ARG A 23 10.85 7.30 -13.20
CA ARG A 23 11.87 8.14 -12.55
C ARG A 23 11.81 8.01 -11.03
N GLU A 24 10.60 8.02 -10.48
CA GLU A 24 10.37 7.94 -9.05
C GLU A 24 10.70 6.56 -8.49
N ARG A 25 10.35 5.50 -9.24
CA ARG A 25 10.76 4.12 -8.92
C ARG A 25 12.28 3.99 -8.87
N LEU A 26 13.01 4.60 -9.80
CA LEU A 26 14.47 4.59 -9.80
C LEU A 26 15.03 5.34 -8.58
N ALA A 27 14.49 6.52 -8.29
CA ALA A 27 14.94 7.35 -7.18
C ALA A 27 14.72 6.66 -5.81
N LEU A 28 13.58 5.99 -5.61
CA LEU A 28 13.31 5.16 -4.43
C LEU A 28 14.26 3.96 -4.33
N ARG A 29 14.55 3.28 -5.45
CA ARG A 29 15.53 2.17 -5.48
C ARG A 29 16.93 2.64 -5.07
N LEU A 30 17.40 3.75 -5.62
CA LEU A 30 18.70 4.33 -5.26
C LEU A 30 18.75 4.67 -3.76
N HIS A 31 17.68 5.25 -3.22
CA HIS A 31 17.60 5.54 -1.79
C HIS A 31 17.66 4.25 -0.94
N LEU A 32 16.94 3.19 -1.31
CA LEU A 32 16.97 1.90 -0.62
C LEU A 32 18.34 1.21 -0.67
N MET A 33 19.17 1.50 -1.68
CA MET A 33 20.55 1.00 -1.77
C MET A 33 21.48 1.74 -0.80
N MET A 34 21.24 3.03 -0.56
CA MET A 34 22.11 3.86 0.31
C MET A 34 21.64 3.90 1.77
N CYS A 35 20.35 3.73 2.04
CA CYS A 35 19.76 3.88 3.36
C CYS A 35 19.30 2.54 3.95
N HIS A 36 20.08 2.00 4.88
CA HIS A 36 19.77 0.73 5.55
C HIS A 36 18.44 0.78 6.35
N HIS A 37 18.10 1.92 6.96
CA HIS A 37 16.85 2.09 7.71
C HIS A 37 15.62 1.90 6.82
N CYS A 38 15.59 2.59 5.68
CA CYS A 38 14.50 2.43 4.72
C CYS A 38 14.43 1.01 4.16
N ARG A 39 15.59 0.38 3.93
CA ARG A 39 15.65 -1.03 3.50
C ARG A 39 15.03 -1.98 4.53
N ARG A 40 15.30 -1.77 5.82
CA ARG A 40 14.72 -2.56 6.91
C ARG A 40 13.21 -2.31 7.02
N TYR A 41 12.79 -1.06 6.96
CA TYR A 41 11.38 -0.67 7.00
C TYR A 41 10.56 -1.35 5.89
N VAL A 42 10.99 -1.24 4.62
CA VAL A 42 10.25 -1.86 3.50
C VAL A 42 10.25 -3.39 3.62
N ARG A 43 11.31 -4.00 4.17
CA ARG A 43 11.35 -5.45 4.42
C ARG A 43 10.32 -5.87 5.47
N GLN A 44 10.20 -5.11 6.56
CA GLN A 44 9.19 -5.33 7.60
C GLN A 44 7.78 -5.13 7.04
N LEU A 45 7.57 -4.09 6.25
CA LEU A 45 6.28 -3.82 5.60
C LEU A 45 5.86 -4.97 4.67
N ARG A 46 6.77 -5.48 3.84
CA ARG A 46 6.50 -6.65 2.99
C ARG A 46 6.21 -7.90 3.78
N ALA A 47 6.92 -8.14 4.88
CA ALA A 47 6.66 -9.28 5.75
C ALA A 47 5.26 -9.18 6.37
N LEU A 48 4.91 -8.00 6.92
CA LEU A 48 3.59 -7.72 7.47
C LEU A 48 2.49 -7.99 6.44
N LEU A 49 2.62 -7.42 5.24
CA LEU A 49 1.66 -7.61 4.15
C LEU A 49 1.59 -9.06 3.63
N GLY A 50 2.66 -9.85 3.81
CA GLY A 50 2.66 -11.28 3.50
C GLY A 50 1.84 -12.13 4.47
N PHE A 51 1.56 -11.64 5.68
CA PHE A 51 0.69 -12.30 6.65
C PHE A 51 -0.79 -11.96 6.45
N LEU A 52 -1.10 -10.88 5.73
CA LEU A 52 -2.48 -10.50 5.47
C LEU A 52 -3.05 -11.37 4.33
N PRO A 53 -4.28 -11.89 4.46
CA PRO A 53 -4.96 -12.56 3.36
C PRO A 53 -5.13 -11.55 2.22
N ARG A 54 -4.47 -11.80 1.09
CA ARG A 54 -4.48 -10.93 -0.07
C ARG A 54 -5.38 -11.56 -1.12
N ASP A 55 -6.66 -11.29 -1.02
CA ASP A 55 -7.59 -11.65 -2.08
C ASP A 55 -7.37 -10.71 -3.27
N LYS A 56 -6.95 -11.30 -4.40
CA LYS A 56 -6.71 -10.56 -5.65
C LYS A 56 -7.88 -10.70 -6.62
N GLN A 57 -8.91 -11.46 -6.26
CA GLN A 57 -10.05 -11.63 -7.14
C GLN A 57 -10.86 -10.33 -7.14
N PRO A 58 -11.20 -9.81 -8.33
CA PRO A 58 -12.20 -8.75 -8.42
C PRO A 58 -13.47 -9.22 -7.73
N LEU A 59 -14.01 -8.40 -6.84
CA LEU A 59 -15.29 -8.69 -6.22
C LEU A 59 -16.40 -8.54 -7.27
N GLU A 60 -17.33 -9.48 -7.30
CA GLU A 60 -18.52 -9.40 -8.17
C GLU A 60 -19.28 -8.10 -7.88
N GLU A 61 -19.80 -7.43 -8.92
CA GLU A 61 -20.53 -6.15 -8.79
C GLU A 61 -21.69 -6.23 -7.78
N ALA A 62 -22.38 -7.36 -7.74
CA ALA A 62 -23.46 -7.60 -6.78
C ALA A 62 -22.98 -7.58 -5.32
N ALA A 63 -21.78 -8.08 -5.04
CA ALA A 63 -21.18 -8.06 -3.70
C ALA A 63 -20.69 -6.65 -3.33
N ILE A 64 -20.19 -5.88 -4.30
CA ILE A 64 -19.83 -4.47 -4.11
C ILE A 64 -21.08 -3.66 -3.72
N GLU A 65 -22.19 -3.86 -4.43
CA GLU A 65 -23.44 -3.15 -4.16
C GLU A 65 -24.05 -3.51 -2.79
N ASP A 66 -23.95 -4.77 -2.37
CA ASP A 66 -24.37 -5.21 -1.03
C ASP A 66 -23.54 -4.53 0.08
N ILE A 67 -22.23 -4.40 -0.11
CA ILE A 67 -21.35 -3.71 0.85
C ILE A 67 -21.68 -2.21 0.90
N LEU A 68 -21.88 -1.56 -0.26
CA LEU A 68 -22.23 -0.14 -0.30
C LEU A 68 -23.55 0.14 0.43
N LYS A 69 -24.57 -0.69 0.23
CA LYS A 69 -25.84 -0.59 0.97
C LYS A 69 -25.66 -0.70 2.49
N LYS A 70 -24.74 -1.55 2.97
CA LYS A 70 -24.42 -1.69 4.40
C LYS A 70 -23.68 -0.48 4.97
N LEU A 71 -22.89 0.23 4.16
CA LEU A 71 -22.17 1.44 4.55
C LEU A 71 -23.06 2.69 4.51
N ASP A 72 -24.01 2.75 3.56
CA ASP A 72 -25.00 3.82 3.44
C ASP A 72 -26.14 3.71 4.46
N THR A 73 -26.29 2.53 5.09
CA THR A 73 -27.15 2.42 6.27
C THR A 73 -26.51 3.23 7.39
N PRO A 74 -27.18 4.26 7.95
CA PRO A 74 -26.63 5.02 9.06
C PRO A 74 -26.24 4.04 10.16
N GLN A 75 -24.96 3.99 10.51
CA GLN A 75 -24.50 3.45 11.77
C GLN A 75 -24.95 4.41 12.87
N ASP A 76 -26.26 4.49 13.07
CA ASP A 76 -26.89 5.12 14.21
C ASP A 76 -27.00 4.02 15.26
N GLN A 77 -25.96 3.86 16.06
CA GLN A 77 -26.01 3.05 17.27
C GLN A 77 -25.51 3.90 18.44
N PRO A 78 -26.31 4.02 19.53
CA PRO A 78 -26.12 5.00 20.61
C PRO A 78 -24.88 4.78 21.47
#